data_AF-A0A4P9YX68-F1
#
_entry.id   AF-A0A4P9YX68-F1
#
_cell.length_a   1.000
_cell.length_b   1.000
_cell.length_c   1.000
_cell.angle_alpha   90.00
_cell.angle_beta   90.00
_cell.angle_gamma   90.00
#
_symmetry.space_group_name_H-M   'P 1'
#
loop_
_entity.id
_entity.type
_entity.pdbx_description
1 polymer ?
#
loop_
_entity_poly.entity_id
_entity_poly.type
_entity_poly.pdbx_seq_one_letter_code
_entity_poly.pdbx_strand_id
1 'polypeptide(L)'
;SCMLRWNDGLYALDSDDEFQKETILTTLGHSLERFLTKTPEEFAKYSLTHGTGSTEAVEPMSYNYAQMEDFILRSQLDCYDESLPRKTFDLKTRAALAIRMDHENYMEYEGYRIKQLNGMYESFEREYYDMIRAPMLKYNFQVRIGNMDGIFVAYH
;
A
#
# COMPACT_ATOMS: atom_id res chain seq x y z
N SER A 1 4.05 -7.01 -14.96
CA SER A 1 3.44 -7.34 -16.27
C SER A 1 1.93 -7.40 -16.09
N CYS A 2 1.13 -7.71 -17.11
CA CYS A 2 -0.30 -8.02 -16.94
C CYS A 2 -0.63 -9.36 -17.60
N MET A 3 -1.53 -10.12 -16.97
CA MET A 3 -2.02 -11.40 -17.49
C MET A 3 -3.45 -11.22 -18.00
N LEU A 4 -3.70 -11.68 -19.22
CA LEU A 4 -5.03 -11.71 -19.83
C LEU A 4 -5.54 -13.15 -19.82
N ARG A 5 -6.69 -13.37 -19.19
CA ARG A 5 -7.40 -14.65 -19.18
C ARG A 5 -8.69 -14.52 -19.96
N TRP A 6 -8.94 -15.43 -20.89
CA TRP A 6 -10.20 -15.49 -21.63
C TRP A 6 -11.03 -16.67 -21.13
N ASN A 7 -12.32 -16.44 -20.93
CA ASN A 7 -13.29 -17.46 -20.56
C ASN A 7 -14.65 -17.15 -21.18
N ASP A 8 -15.09 -17.93 -22.17
CA ASP A 8 -16.42 -17.87 -22.78
C ASP A 8 -16.89 -16.44 -23.15
N GLY A 9 -16.01 -15.68 -23.82
CA GLY A 9 -16.32 -14.31 -24.26
C GLY A 9 -16.06 -13.22 -23.22
N LEU A 10 -15.67 -13.57 -22.01
CA LEU A 10 -15.21 -12.64 -20.97
C LEU A 10 -13.68 -12.60 -20.93
N TYR A 11 -13.14 -11.40 -20.77
CA TYR A 11 -11.72 -11.18 -20.55
C TYR A 11 -11.48 -10.70 -19.12
N ALA A 12 -10.57 -11.35 -18.41
CA ALA A 12 -10.08 -10.92 -17.11
C ALA A 12 -8.62 -10.47 -17.25
N LEU A 13 -8.32 -9.29 -16.70
CA LEU A 13 -6.99 -8.70 -16.66
C LEU A 13 -6.52 -8.63 -15.20
N ASP A 14 -5.40 -9.28 -14.90
CA ASP A 14 -4.78 -9.26 -13.57
C ASP A 14 -3.33 -8.75 -13.65
N SER A 15 -2.81 -8.24 -12.54
CA SER A 15 -1.37 -7.96 -12.42
C SER A 15 -0.58 -9.26 -12.48
N ASP A 16 0.54 -9.21 -13.20
CA ASP A 16 1.53 -10.27 -13.18
C ASP A 16 2.74 -9.77 -12.39
N ASP A 17 2.89 -10.33 -11.19
CA ASP A 17 3.88 -9.97 -10.18
C ASP A 17 4.98 -11.04 -10.03
N GLU A 18 5.05 -12.04 -10.93
CA GLU A 18 6.01 -13.17 -10.85
C GLU A 18 7.48 -12.74 -10.80
N PHE A 19 7.81 -11.54 -11.26
CA PHE A 19 9.17 -11.02 -11.32
C PHE A 19 9.47 -9.89 -10.33
N GLN A 20 8.54 -9.56 -9.41
CA GLN A 20 8.81 -8.54 -8.41
C GLN A 20 9.77 -9.10 -7.35
N LYS A 21 11.03 -8.65 -7.40
CA LYS A 21 11.99 -8.90 -6.32
C LYS A 21 11.54 -8.16 -5.07
N GLU A 22 11.52 -8.86 -3.94
CA GLU A 22 11.28 -8.23 -2.66
C GLU A 22 12.44 -7.28 -2.32
N THR A 23 12.10 -6.06 -1.94
CA THR A 23 13.06 -5.02 -1.52
C THR A 23 12.77 -4.64 -0.07
N ILE A 24 13.74 -4.00 0.59
CA ILE A 24 13.54 -3.44 1.93
C ILE A 24 12.32 -2.51 1.99
N LEU A 25 12.02 -1.80 0.90
CA LEU A 25 10.86 -0.93 0.77
C LEU A 25 9.55 -1.73 0.87
N THR A 26 9.47 -2.86 0.16
CA THR A 26 8.30 -3.74 0.15
C THR A 26 8.13 -4.42 1.51
N THR A 27 9.20 -4.96 2.08
CA THR A 27 9.16 -5.68 3.37
C THR A 27 8.75 -4.74 4.52
N LEU A 28 9.37 -3.55 4.61
CA LEU A 28 8.99 -2.56 5.62
C LEU A 28 7.58 -2.00 5.38
N GLY A 29 7.20 -1.83 4.11
CA GLY A 29 5.86 -1.44 3.73
C GLY A 29 4.79 -2.40 4.25
N HIS A 30 4.96 -3.71 4.03
CA HIS A 30 4.05 -4.74 4.56
C HIS A 30 4.07 -4.81 6.10
N SER A 31 5.25 -4.63 6.71
CA SER A 31 5.37 -4.61 8.17
C SER A 31 4.59 -3.45 8.80
N LEU A 32 4.74 -2.24 8.25
CA LEU A 32 4.03 -1.05 8.74
C LEU A 32 2.52 -1.16 8.46
N GLU A 33 2.12 -1.72 7.33
CA GLU A 33 0.71 -1.97 7.04
C GLU A 33 0.07 -2.90 8.09
N ARG A 34 0.75 -4.01 8.40
CA ARG A 34 0.31 -4.93 9.46
C ARG A 34 0.28 -4.25 10.83
N PHE A 35 1.27 -3.42 11.14
CA PHE A 35 1.32 -2.66 12.39
C PHE A 35 0.11 -1.74 12.57
N LEU A 36 -0.37 -1.13 11.48
CA LEU A 36 -1.48 -0.18 11.51
C LEU A 36 -2.87 -0.85 11.40
N THR A 37 -2.93 -2.12 10.99
CA THR A 37 -4.20 -2.82 10.72
C THR A 37 -4.51 -3.96 11.68
N LYS A 38 -3.52 -4.43 12.45
CA LYS A 38 -3.65 -5.58 13.36
C LYS A 38 -3.60 -5.14 14.82
N THR A 39 -4.19 -5.96 15.69
CA THR A 39 -4.04 -5.72 17.13
C THR A 39 -2.58 -5.96 17.57
N PRO A 40 -2.13 -5.38 18.70
CA PRO A 40 -0.77 -5.64 19.20
C PRO A 40 -0.44 -7.13 19.36
N GLU A 41 -1.41 -7.95 19.77
CA GLU A 41 -1.25 -9.40 19.95
C GLU A 41 -1.12 -10.13 18.60
N GLU A 42 -1.84 -9.69 17.59
CA GLU A 42 -1.74 -10.21 16.22
C GLU A 42 -0.43 -9.80 15.57
N PHE A 43 -0.05 -8.52 15.70
CA PHE A 43 1.20 -8.00 15.18
C PHE A 43 2.42 -8.68 15.79
N ALA A 44 2.39 -8.97 17.11
CA ALA A 44 3.47 -9.65 17.80
C ALA A 44 3.82 -11.03 17.22
N LYS A 45 2.85 -11.72 16.58
CA LYS A 45 3.07 -13.01 15.89
C LYS A 45 3.93 -12.87 14.63
N TYR A 46 4.00 -11.67 14.06
CA TYR A 46 4.80 -11.35 12.87
C TYR A 46 6.18 -10.79 13.21
N SER A 47 6.50 -10.64 14.51
CA SER A 47 7.81 -10.16 14.95
C SER A 47 8.89 -11.21 14.66
N LEU A 48 10.06 -10.76 14.20
CA LEU A 48 11.24 -11.56 13.85
C LEU A 48 11.71 -12.54 14.94
N THR A 49 11.24 -12.41 16.17
CA THR A 49 11.51 -13.33 17.28
C THR A 49 10.76 -14.66 17.20
N HIS A 50 9.69 -14.75 16.41
CA HIS A 50 8.89 -15.97 16.24
C HIS A 50 9.06 -16.48 14.81
N GLY A 51 9.91 -17.49 14.66
CA GLY A 51 10.39 -18.01 13.37
C GLY A 51 9.29 -18.23 12.32
N THR A 52 9.72 -18.02 11.07
CA THR A 52 9.06 -18.32 9.80
C THR A 52 8.26 -19.64 9.83
N GLY A 53 7.00 -19.60 10.24
CA GLY A 53 6.26 -20.85 10.45
C GLY A 53 4.75 -20.74 10.60
N SER A 54 4.14 -19.56 10.57
CA SER A 54 2.69 -19.50 10.46
C SER A 54 2.30 -19.65 8.99
N THR A 55 1.77 -20.81 8.59
CA THR A 55 0.96 -20.91 7.38
C THR A 55 -0.13 -19.86 7.48
N GLU A 56 0.01 -18.79 6.72
CA GLU A 56 -0.91 -17.66 6.72
C GLU A 56 -2.31 -18.21 6.43
N ALA A 57 -3.23 -18.08 7.39
CA ALA A 57 -4.63 -18.23 7.06
C ALA A 57 -4.96 -17.08 6.10
N VAL A 58 -5.40 -17.41 4.89
CA VAL A 58 -5.83 -16.41 3.92
C VAL A 58 -6.96 -15.62 4.57
N GLU A 59 -6.67 -14.38 4.96
CA GLU A 59 -7.70 -13.54 5.53
C GLU A 59 -8.76 -13.25 4.47
N PRO A 60 -10.05 -13.24 4.86
CA PRO A 60 -11.13 -12.94 3.93
C PRO A 60 -10.94 -11.50 3.40
N MET A 61 -10.53 -11.39 2.15
CA MET A 61 -10.39 -10.11 1.47
C MET A 61 -11.77 -9.52 1.15
N SER A 62 -11.95 -8.26 1.51
CA SER A 62 -13.14 -7.48 1.16
C SER A 62 -12.91 -6.73 -0.15
N TYR A 63 -13.93 -6.71 -1.00
CA TYR A 63 -13.85 -6.10 -2.33
C TYR A 63 -15.02 -5.16 -2.60
N ASN A 64 -14.74 -4.06 -3.28
CA ASN A 64 -15.75 -3.25 -3.94
C ASN A 64 -15.68 -3.46 -5.46
N TYR A 65 -16.83 -3.48 -6.11
CA TYR A 65 -16.96 -3.62 -7.56
C TYR A 65 -17.57 -2.36 -8.15
N ALA A 66 -16.97 -1.86 -9.22
CA ALA A 66 -17.47 -0.74 -10.00
C ALA A 66 -17.67 -1.18 -11.45
N GLN A 67 -18.81 -0.82 -12.04
CA GLN A 67 -19.07 -1.06 -13.45
C GLN A 67 -18.90 0.24 -14.23
N MET A 68 -18.18 0.16 -15.35
CA MET A 68 -18.03 1.24 -16.32
C MET A 68 -18.21 0.66 -17.72
N GLU A 69 -19.33 0.98 -18.37
CA GLU A 69 -19.71 0.40 -19.67
C GLU A 69 -19.62 -1.13 -19.63
N ASP A 70 -18.77 -1.71 -20.48
CA ASP A 70 -18.53 -3.15 -20.61
C ASP A 70 -17.45 -3.67 -19.64
N PHE A 71 -16.90 -2.80 -18.78
CA PHE A 71 -15.86 -3.16 -17.80
C PHE A 71 -16.45 -3.33 -16.40
N ILE A 72 -16.03 -4.40 -15.72
CA ILE A 72 -16.19 -4.58 -14.28
C ILE A 72 -14.81 -4.44 -13.65
N LEU A 73 -14.67 -3.48 -12.75
CA LEU A 73 -13.46 -3.19 -12.01
C LEU A 73 -13.65 -3.68 -10.57
N ARG A 74 -12.62 -4.35 -10.03
CA ARG A 74 -12.57 -4.81 -8.65
C ARG A 74 -11.48 -4.05 -7.91
N SER A 75 -11.79 -3.50 -6.75
CA SER A 75 -10.79 -2.97 -5.81
C SER A 75 -10.87 -3.73 -4.50
N GLN A 76 -9.72 -4.14 -3.98
CA GLN A 76 -9.60 -4.60 -2.61
C GLN A 76 -9.78 -3.41 -1.65
N LEU A 77 -10.37 -3.68 -0.49
CA LEU A 77 -10.55 -2.73 0.60
C LEU A 77 -9.55 -3.05 1.71
N ASP A 78 -8.76 -2.05 2.12
CA ASP A 78 -7.65 -2.25 3.04
C ASP A 78 -8.06 -1.95 4.49
N CYS A 79 -8.78 -0.85 4.73
CA CYS A 79 -9.07 -0.38 6.09
C CYS A 79 -10.52 0.06 6.28
N TYR A 80 -10.98 -0.05 7.53
CA TYR A 80 -12.31 0.37 7.98
C TYR A 80 -12.22 1.25 9.24
N ASP A 81 -13.01 2.33 9.28
CA ASP A 81 -13.15 3.21 10.44
C ASP A 81 -14.59 3.75 10.54
N GLU A 82 -15.23 3.62 11.70
CA GLU A 82 -16.64 4.01 11.89
C GLU A 82 -16.91 5.51 11.77
N SER A 83 -15.89 6.35 11.92
CA SER A 83 -16.00 7.81 11.86
C SER A 83 -16.13 8.35 10.43
N LEU A 84 -15.80 7.53 9.42
CA LEU A 84 -15.82 7.94 8.02
C LEU A 84 -17.20 7.68 7.36
N PRO A 85 -17.69 8.54 6.45
CA PRO A 85 -19.01 8.41 5.81
C PRO A 85 -19.30 7.04 5.16
N ARG A 86 -18.36 6.51 4.37
CA ARG A 86 -18.36 5.19 3.74
C ARG A 86 -17.59 4.16 4.54
N LYS A 87 -17.03 4.58 5.67
CA LYS A 87 -16.34 3.75 6.65
C LYS A 87 -15.09 3.03 6.15
N THR A 88 -14.64 3.31 4.93
CA THR A 88 -13.54 2.59 4.27
C THR A 88 -12.54 3.57 3.69
N PHE A 89 -11.26 3.22 3.79
CA PHE A 89 -10.16 4.02 3.26
C PHE A 89 -9.00 3.12 2.84
N ASP A 90 -8.14 3.67 2.00
CA ASP A 90 -6.95 3.00 1.49
C ASP A 90 -5.75 3.30 2.40
N LEU A 91 -4.96 2.29 2.75
CA LEU A 91 -3.72 2.48 3.51
C LEU A 91 -2.55 2.36 2.55
N LYS A 92 -1.65 3.34 2.57
CA LYS A 92 -0.44 3.33 1.75
C LYS A 92 0.78 3.58 2.60
N THR A 93 1.71 2.63 2.57
CA THR A 93 3.01 2.78 3.20
C THR A 93 4.02 3.28 2.18
N ARG A 94 4.94 4.14 2.62
CA ARG A 94 5.93 4.76 1.75
C ARG A 94 7.22 5.02 2.50
N ALA A 95 8.34 4.51 1.98
CA ALA A 95 9.64 4.88 2.53
C ALA A 95 9.88 6.40 2.40
N ALA A 96 10.58 6.97 3.37
CA ALA A 96 11.05 8.34 3.30
C ALA A 96 11.97 8.58 2.09
N LEU A 97 12.06 9.82 1.58
CA LEU A 97 12.74 10.14 0.33
C LEU A 97 14.16 9.58 0.24
N ALA A 98 14.97 9.76 1.28
CA ALA A 98 16.37 9.33 1.26
C ALA A 98 16.50 7.82 1.02
N ILE A 99 15.70 7.02 1.73
CA ILE A 99 15.64 5.56 1.58
C ILE A 99 15.11 5.16 0.20
N ARG A 100 14.14 5.90 -0.37
CA ARG A 100 13.61 5.63 -1.72
C ARG A 100 14.62 5.88 -2.83
N MET A 101 15.45 6.90 -2.68
CA MET A 101 16.43 7.28 -3.70
C MET A 101 17.61 6.30 -3.78
N ASP A 102 17.95 5.66 -2.66
CA ASP A 102 19.06 4.71 -2.57
C ASP A 102 18.73 3.58 -1.60
N HIS A 103 17.79 2.73 -2.02
CA HIS A 103 17.31 1.61 -1.22
C HIS A 103 18.32 0.47 -1.06
N GLU A 104 19.36 0.41 -1.90
CA GLU A 104 20.44 -0.57 -1.77
C GLU A 104 21.39 -0.21 -0.62
N ASN A 105 21.62 1.08 -0.40
CA ASN A 105 22.46 1.60 0.71
C ASN A 105 21.61 2.24 1.81
N TYR A 106 20.40 1.72 2.05
CA TYR A 106 19.42 2.31 2.98
C TYR A 106 19.99 2.58 4.39
N MET A 107 20.95 1.77 4.84
CA MET A 107 21.62 1.94 6.14
C MET A 107 22.31 3.31 6.30
N GLU A 108 22.79 3.91 5.21
CA GLU A 108 23.42 5.24 5.25
C GLU A 108 22.40 6.36 5.54
N TYR A 109 21.11 6.09 5.37
CA TYR A 109 20.04 7.07 5.46
C TYR A 109 19.08 6.84 6.64
N GLU A 110 19.41 5.95 7.59
CA GLU A 110 18.60 5.69 8.80
C GLU A 110 18.35 6.94 9.67
N GLY A 111 19.22 7.95 9.54
CA GLY A 111 19.08 9.23 10.24
C GLY A 111 18.02 10.17 9.64
N TYR A 112 17.55 9.91 8.41
CA TYR A 112 16.58 10.78 7.73
C TYR A 112 15.23 10.72 8.42
N ARG A 113 14.69 11.88 8.81
CA ARG A 113 13.34 11.96 9.39
C ARG A 113 12.58 13.13 8.80
N ILE A 114 11.27 12.97 8.65
CA ILE A 114 10.38 14.09 8.32
C ILE A 114 10.19 14.93 9.59
N LYS A 115 10.91 16.05 9.69
CA LYS A 115 10.98 16.89 10.90
C LYS A 115 10.14 18.15 10.80
N GLN A 116 9.84 18.59 9.58
CA GLN A 116 9.18 19.87 9.31
C GLN A 116 8.06 19.71 8.29
N LEU A 117 7.13 20.66 8.28
CA LEU A 117 6.03 20.65 7.31
C LEU A 117 6.50 21.10 5.93
N ASN A 118 7.38 22.11 5.87
CA ASN A 118 7.77 22.78 4.63
C ASN A 118 9.29 22.71 4.43
N GLY A 119 9.74 22.76 3.18
CA GLY A 119 11.16 22.78 2.82
C GLY A 119 11.54 21.75 1.77
N MET A 120 12.80 21.77 1.35
CA MET A 120 13.31 20.90 0.28
C MET A 120 13.75 19.51 0.76
N TYR A 121 14.05 19.37 2.04
CA TYR A 121 14.58 18.14 2.65
C TYR A 121 13.93 17.93 4.02
N GLU A 122 13.84 16.67 4.45
CA GLU A 122 13.30 16.28 5.75
C GLU A 122 11.92 16.90 6.04
N SER A 123 11.14 17.15 4.99
CA SER A 123 9.89 17.89 5.04
C SER A 123 8.72 17.10 4.47
N PHE A 124 7.54 17.31 5.04
CA PHE A 124 6.30 16.74 4.51
C PHE A 124 5.99 17.28 3.11
N GLU A 125 6.20 18.57 2.86
CA GLU A 125 6.03 19.22 1.56
C GLU A 125 6.83 18.51 0.46
N ARG A 126 8.07 18.11 0.76
CA ARG A 126 8.90 17.39 -0.20
C ARG A 126 8.33 16.01 -0.52
N GLU A 127 7.95 15.25 0.51
CA GLU A 127 7.36 13.93 0.34
C GLU A 127 6.04 14.00 -0.44
N TYR A 128 5.20 14.99 -0.11
CA TYR A 128 3.92 15.25 -0.76
C TYR A 128 4.11 15.63 -2.23
N TYR A 129 5.06 16.51 -2.54
CA TYR A 129 5.40 16.90 -3.91
C TYR A 129 5.82 15.69 -4.75
N ASP A 130 6.72 14.85 -4.22
CA ASP A 130 7.17 13.65 -4.93
C ASP A 130 6.04 12.59 -5.04
N MET A 131 5.14 12.53 -4.07
CA MET A 131 3.97 11.65 -4.14
C MET A 131 2.99 12.08 -5.23
N ILE A 132 2.66 13.37 -5.32
CA ILE A 132 1.74 13.90 -6.35
C ILE A 132 2.25 13.59 -7.76
N ARG A 133 3.56 13.70 -7.98
CA ARG A 133 4.17 13.51 -9.30
C ARG A 133 4.38 12.06 -9.70
N ALA A 134 4.28 11.13 -8.75
CA ALA A 134 4.51 9.72 -8.99
C ALA A 134 3.22 8.90 -8.73
N PRO A 135 3.01 8.27 -7.56
CA PRO A 135 1.92 7.31 -7.44
C PRO A 135 0.54 7.93 -7.18
N MET A 136 0.41 9.23 -6.90
CA MET A 136 -0.87 9.80 -6.45
C MET A 136 -2.01 9.60 -7.44
N LEU A 137 -1.72 9.60 -8.75
CA LEU A 137 -2.72 9.30 -9.77
C LEU A 137 -3.25 7.86 -9.64
N LYS A 138 -2.37 6.88 -9.39
CA LYS A 138 -2.74 5.48 -9.15
C LYS A 138 -3.62 5.37 -7.91
N TYR A 139 -3.25 6.01 -6.81
CA TYR A 139 -4.03 5.97 -5.58
C TYR A 139 -5.42 6.61 -5.74
N ASN A 140 -5.51 7.70 -6.50
CA ASN A 140 -6.80 8.33 -6.82
C ASN A 140 -7.75 7.37 -7.56
N PHE A 141 -7.24 6.58 -8.51
CA PHE A 141 -8.06 5.57 -9.18
C PHE A 141 -8.50 4.48 -8.21
N GLN A 142 -7.59 4.00 -7.35
CA GLN A 142 -7.91 2.96 -6.38
C GLN A 142 -9.04 3.38 -5.42
N VAL A 143 -8.97 4.60 -4.86
CA VAL A 143 -10.02 5.13 -3.98
C VAL A 143 -11.36 5.30 -4.70
N ARG A 144 -11.34 5.77 -5.95
CA ARG A 144 -12.58 5.96 -6.72
C ARG A 144 -13.23 4.64 -7.10
N ILE A 145 -12.46 3.68 -7.59
CA ILE A 145 -12.95 2.33 -7.96
C ILE A 145 -13.39 1.59 -6.70
N GLY A 146 -12.65 1.74 -5.60
CA GLY A 146 -12.97 1.16 -4.30
C GLY A 146 -14.12 1.83 -3.57
N ASN A 147 -14.64 2.96 -4.06
CA ASN A 147 -15.64 3.77 -3.37
C ASN A 147 -15.24 4.04 -1.90
N MET A 148 -13.98 4.44 -1.70
CA MET A 148 -13.38 4.73 -0.40
C MET A 148 -13.43 6.25 -0.10
N ASP A 149 -13.35 6.64 1.18
CA ASP A 149 -13.40 8.05 1.57
C ASP A 149 -12.06 8.79 1.47
N GLY A 150 -10.95 8.06 1.41
CA GLY A 150 -9.63 8.67 1.36
C GLY A 150 -8.48 7.68 1.38
N ILE A 151 -7.28 8.24 1.53
CA ILE A 151 -6.02 7.51 1.61
C ILE A 151 -5.30 7.97 2.88
N PHE A 152 -4.92 7.03 3.73
CA PHE A 152 -3.99 7.26 4.82
C PHE A 152 -2.58 6.88 4.35
N VAL A 153 -1.67 7.85 4.29
CA VAL A 153 -0.29 7.62 3.87
C VAL A 153 0.62 7.60 5.09
N ALA A 154 1.25 6.46 5.35
CA ALA A 154 2.18 6.26 6.44
C ALA A 154 3.61 6.17 5.91
N TYR A 155 4.51 6.99 6.47
CA TYR A 155 5.91 6.99 6.09
C TYR A 155 6.74 6.09 7.01
N HIS A 156 7.71 5.38 6.44
CA HIS A 156 8.68 4.56 7.17
C HIS A 156 10.12 4.86 6.78
#